data_AF-A0A520GR78-F1
#
_entry.id   AF-A0A520GR78-F1
#
_cell.length_a   1.000
_cell.length_b   1.000
_cell.length_c   1.000
_cell.angle_alpha   90.00
_cell.angle_beta   90.00
_cell.angle_gamma   90.00
#
_symmetry.space_group_name_H-M   'P 1'
#
loop_
_entity.id
_entity.type
_entity.pdbx_description
1 polymer ?
#
loop_
_entity_poly.entity_id
_entity_poly.type
_entity_poly.pdbx_seq_one_letter_code
_entity_poly.pdbx_strand_id
1 'polypeptide(L)'
;MNLSSVLGCLRRPRVMLLALLLCQPLAHAADIFGYVDDRGVAHFAPEKIDERYQLFFRGGQSFDTADGIGALARGRGGKIDGKVPRASQTLLALFEGSPGYKPAKGALRDAARRHAIDYELLQALIATESGFDAQAVSPKGALGLMQLMPATAQRYGVQADKRGSLEKKLFDPRINVATGSRYLSDLIEMFPGNIELALAAYNAGEGAVQRAGNKIPNYPETQNYVKTVLQLYAHLKPAVAAGGGRVPGRVRMELAPRGGALGRGNLPADARGMPSLPEPPPELRLARELPAS
;
A
#
# COMPACT_ATOMS: atom_id res chain seq x y z
N MET A 1 -21.11 33.54 -77.57
CA MET A 1 -20.23 34.37 -76.72
C MET A 1 -20.64 34.19 -75.27
N ASN A 2 -19.63 34.09 -74.41
CA ASN A 2 -19.57 34.13 -72.94
C ASN A 2 -19.72 32.86 -72.06
N LEU A 3 -18.73 32.81 -71.16
CA LEU A 3 -18.20 31.78 -70.26
C LEU A 3 -18.84 31.85 -68.85
N SER A 4 -18.52 30.83 -68.03
CA SER A 4 -18.50 30.79 -66.54
C SER A 4 -19.78 30.16 -65.94
N SER A 5 -19.80 29.20 -65.01
CA SER A 5 -18.86 28.69 -64.00
C SER A 5 -19.39 27.33 -63.50
N VAL A 6 -18.59 26.25 -63.42
CA VAL A 6 -17.85 25.74 -62.24
C VAL A 6 -18.71 25.03 -61.16
N LEU A 7 -18.45 23.72 -61.06
CA LEU A 7 -18.46 22.81 -59.89
C LEU A 7 -19.75 22.48 -59.12
N GLY A 8 -19.89 21.17 -58.83
CA GLY A 8 -20.04 20.75 -57.43
C GLY A 8 -21.21 19.83 -57.11
N CYS A 9 -21.08 18.55 -57.46
CA CYS A 9 -21.88 17.45 -56.94
C CYS A 9 -21.72 17.37 -55.41
N LEU A 10 -22.81 17.38 -54.62
CA LEU A 10 -22.77 16.88 -53.23
C LEU A 10 -24.11 16.27 -52.81
N ARG A 11 -24.28 14.98 -53.13
CA ARG A 11 -25.23 14.08 -52.48
C ARG A 11 -24.87 14.02 -50.99
N ARG A 12 -25.80 14.42 -50.12
CA ARG A 12 -25.68 14.32 -48.65
C ARG A 12 -25.56 12.84 -48.23
N PRO A 13 -24.47 12.39 -47.58
CA PRO A 13 -24.52 11.17 -46.80
C PRO A 13 -25.08 11.49 -45.42
N ARG A 14 -26.07 10.71 -44.98
CA ARG A 14 -26.60 10.70 -43.62
C ARG A 14 -25.45 10.39 -42.66
N VAL A 15 -25.03 11.36 -41.85
CA VAL A 15 -24.13 11.10 -40.72
C VAL A 15 -24.95 10.38 -39.66
N MET A 16 -24.85 9.06 -39.66
CA MET A 16 -25.30 8.21 -38.58
C MET A 16 -24.31 8.42 -37.42
N LEU A 17 -24.61 9.38 -36.53
CA LEU A 17 -23.86 9.58 -35.30
C LEU A 17 -24.16 8.38 -34.39
N LEU A 18 -23.35 7.34 -34.52
CA LEU A 18 -23.34 6.19 -33.62
C LEU A 18 -23.00 6.72 -32.23
N ALA A 19 -24.00 6.75 -31.33
CA ALA A 19 -23.81 7.01 -29.92
C ALA A 19 -22.96 5.89 -29.33
N LEU A 20 -21.64 6.00 -29.46
CA LEU A 20 -20.69 5.27 -28.62
C LEU A 20 -20.72 5.95 -27.24
N LEU A 21 -21.83 5.74 -26.52
CA LEU A 21 -21.87 5.87 -25.07
C LEU A 21 -20.89 4.82 -24.55
N LEU A 22 -19.64 5.27 -24.41
CA LEU A 22 -18.60 4.61 -23.66
C LEU A 22 -19.22 4.22 -22.31
N CYS A 23 -19.54 2.94 -22.15
CA CYS A 23 -19.50 2.27 -20.86
C CYS A 23 -18.07 2.44 -20.33
N GLN A 24 -17.77 3.61 -19.76
CA GLN A 24 -16.66 3.78 -18.87
C GLN A 24 -17.00 2.87 -17.68
N PRO A 25 -16.20 1.82 -17.40
CA PRO A 25 -16.41 1.10 -16.16
C PRO A 25 -16.19 2.13 -15.05
N LEU A 26 -17.24 2.44 -14.31
CA LEU A 26 -17.11 3.12 -13.03
C LEU A 26 -16.12 2.26 -12.25
N ALA A 27 -14.92 2.77 -12.03
CA ALA A 27 -13.96 2.19 -11.11
C ALA A 27 -14.63 2.22 -9.73
N HIS A 28 -15.34 1.15 -9.40
CA HIS A 28 -15.96 1.00 -8.10
C HIS A 28 -14.83 1.00 -7.10
N ALA A 29 -14.84 1.96 -6.16
CA ALA A 29 -13.90 1.98 -5.07
C ALA A 29 -13.98 0.62 -4.36
N ALA A 30 -12.86 -0.10 -4.36
CA ALA A 30 -12.86 -1.51 -4.01
C ALA A 30 -13.09 -1.69 -2.51
N ASP A 31 -13.85 -2.73 -2.15
CA ASP A 31 -14.20 -3.05 -0.78
C ASP A 31 -12.94 -3.33 0.06
N ILE A 32 -12.93 -2.86 1.31
CA ILE A 32 -11.93 -3.25 2.33
C ILE A 32 -12.66 -4.06 3.38
N PHE A 33 -12.08 -5.21 3.74
CA PHE A 33 -12.49 -6.02 4.87
C PHE A 33 -11.50 -5.84 6.00
N GLY A 34 -11.96 -5.94 7.24
CA GLY A 34 -11.05 -5.93 8.38
C GLY A 34 -11.69 -6.40 9.68
N TYR A 35 -10.85 -6.59 10.69
CA TYR A 35 -11.25 -6.91 12.05
C TYR A 35 -10.22 -6.37 13.05
N VAL A 36 -10.58 -6.34 14.33
CA VAL A 36 -9.65 -5.97 15.40
C VAL A 36 -9.48 -7.21 16.30
N ASP A 37 -8.24 -7.60 16.55
CA ASP A 37 -7.95 -8.74 17.43
C ASP A 37 -8.08 -8.36 18.92
N ASP A 38 -7.93 -9.37 19.80
CA ASP A 38 -8.04 -9.20 21.25
C ASP A 38 -6.98 -8.25 21.84
N ARG A 39 -5.91 -7.96 21.09
CA ARG A 39 -4.84 -7.02 21.46
C ARG A 39 -5.13 -5.60 20.96
N GLY A 40 -6.24 -5.37 20.27
CA GLY A 40 -6.61 -4.09 19.70
C GLY A 40 -5.89 -3.77 18.39
N VAL A 41 -5.26 -4.76 17.74
CA VAL A 41 -4.56 -4.58 16.46
C VAL A 41 -5.56 -4.77 15.33
N ALA A 42 -5.61 -3.80 14.41
CA ALA A 42 -6.48 -3.86 13.25
C ALA A 42 -5.82 -4.66 12.12
N HIS A 43 -6.58 -5.57 11.52
CA HIS A 43 -6.18 -6.40 10.40
C HIS A 43 -7.05 -6.04 9.19
N PHE A 44 -6.44 -5.89 8.00
CA PHE A 44 -7.13 -5.46 6.78
C PHE A 44 -6.83 -6.39 5.60
N ALA A 45 -7.80 -6.55 4.72
CA ALA A 45 -7.69 -7.36 3.51
C ALA A 45 -8.60 -6.81 2.40
N PRO A 46 -8.30 -7.12 1.12
CA PRO A 46 -9.11 -6.67 0.00
C PRO A 46 -10.32 -7.57 -0.27
N GLU A 47 -10.47 -8.65 0.50
CA GLU A 47 -11.52 -9.67 0.43
C GLU A 47 -11.76 -10.28 1.82
N LYS A 48 -12.89 -10.96 2.01
CA LYS A 48 -13.19 -11.67 3.26
C LYS A 48 -12.38 -12.97 3.31
N ILE A 49 -11.34 -13.00 4.13
CA ILE A 49 -10.47 -14.18 4.29
C ILE A 49 -11.14 -15.26 5.16
N ASP A 50 -11.73 -14.84 6.27
CA ASP A 50 -12.44 -15.73 7.21
C ASP A 50 -13.62 -14.99 7.88
N GLU A 51 -14.31 -15.64 8.81
CA GLU A 51 -15.50 -15.08 9.47
C GLU A 51 -15.24 -13.83 10.31
N ARG A 52 -14.00 -13.62 10.78
CA ARG A 52 -13.62 -12.44 11.55
C ARG A 52 -13.63 -11.19 10.69
N TYR A 53 -13.26 -11.34 9.41
CA TYR A 53 -13.23 -10.23 8.45
C TYR A 53 -14.64 -9.74 8.14
N GLN A 54 -14.92 -8.52 8.58
CA GLN A 54 -16.16 -7.82 8.29
C GLN A 54 -15.93 -6.76 7.24
N LEU A 55 -16.96 -6.47 6.45
CA LEU A 55 -16.91 -5.41 5.46
C LEU A 55 -16.71 -4.07 6.17
N PHE A 56 -15.59 -3.43 5.89
CA PHE A 56 -15.14 -2.20 6.53
C PHE A 56 -15.46 -0.96 5.66
N PHE A 57 -15.17 -1.05 4.36
CA PHE A 57 -15.55 -0.07 3.34
C PHE A 57 -16.18 -0.76 2.14
N ARG A 58 -17.24 -0.15 1.59
CA ARG A 58 -17.81 -0.54 0.28
C ARG A 58 -17.91 0.67 -0.61
N GLY A 59 -17.35 0.64 -1.81
CA GLY A 59 -17.60 1.69 -2.80
C GLY A 59 -17.24 3.11 -2.33
N GLY A 60 -16.28 3.27 -1.40
CA GLY A 60 -15.91 4.58 -0.85
C GLY A 60 -16.78 5.05 0.33
N GLN A 61 -17.81 4.30 0.71
CA GLN A 61 -18.64 4.57 1.87
C GLN A 61 -18.17 3.75 3.08
N SER A 62 -17.99 4.43 4.23
CA SER A 62 -17.84 3.79 5.53
C SER A 62 -19.17 3.15 5.88
N PHE A 63 -19.20 1.82 5.98
CA PHE A 63 -20.38 1.14 6.50
C PHE A 63 -20.41 1.27 8.02
N ASP A 64 -21.61 1.14 8.59
CA ASP A 64 -21.77 1.23 10.03
C ASP A 64 -21.19 -0.03 10.68
N THR A 65 -19.94 0.06 11.11
CA THR A 65 -19.25 -0.97 11.89
C THR A 65 -19.75 -1.03 13.33
N ALA A 66 -20.96 -0.52 13.58
CA ALA A 66 -21.53 -0.27 14.90
C ALA A 66 -21.60 -1.53 15.77
N ASP A 67 -21.70 -2.71 15.16
CA ASP A 67 -21.80 -4.00 15.84
C ASP A 67 -20.44 -4.63 16.19
N GLY A 68 -19.31 -3.96 15.91
CA GLY A 68 -17.98 -4.45 16.33
C GLY A 68 -16.90 -3.37 16.35
N ILE A 69 -16.41 -2.97 15.18
CA ILE A 69 -15.23 -2.09 15.06
C ILE A 69 -15.54 -0.62 15.39
N GLY A 70 -16.76 -0.18 15.12
CA GLY A 70 -17.26 1.17 15.39
C GLY A 70 -17.46 1.44 16.88
N ALA A 71 -17.72 0.42 17.71
CA ALA A 71 -17.78 0.58 19.17
C ALA A 71 -16.38 0.86 19.76
N LEU A 72 -15.33 0.15 19.29
CA LEU A 72 -13.94 0.41 19.66
C LEU A 72 -13.43 1.79 19.22
N ALA A 73 -13.83 2.25 18.03
CA ALA A 73 -13.49 3.58 17.53
C ALA A 73 -14.27 4.71 18.25
N ARG A 74 -15.55 4.50 18.59
CA ARG A 74 -16.42 5.50 19.25
C ARG A 74 -15.99 5.84 20.68
N GLY A 75 -15.40 4.90 21.42
CA GLY A 75 -14.96 5.14 22.80
C GLY A 75 -13.66 5.94 22.94
N ARG A 76 -12.92 6.17 21.84
CA ARG A 76 -11.55 6.73 21.86
C ARG A 76 -11.34 7.93 20.94
N GLY A 77 -12.33 8.31 20.13
CA GLY A 77 -12.26 9.44 19.22
C GLY A 77 -12.67 10.77 19.87
N GLY A 78 -11.71 11.69 20.06
CA GLY A 78 -12.04 13.11 20.20
C GLY A 78 -12.75 13.61 18.94
N LYS A 79 -13.55 14.68 19.05
CA LYS A 79 -14.28 15.26 17.90
C LYS A 79 -13.29 15.59 16.76
N ILE A 80 -13.30 14.80 15.69
CA ILE A 80 -12.56 15.09 14.46
C ILE A 80 -13.49 15.94 13.59
N ASP A 81 -13.04 17.14 13.22
CA ASP A 81 -13.81 18.11 12.43
C ASP A 81 -14.41 17.48 11.17
N GLY A 82 -15.66 17.85 10.85
CA GLY A 82 -16.49 17.30 9.75
C GLY A 82 -15.98 17.53 8.32
N LYS A 83 -14.70 17.87 8.13
CA LYS A 83 -14.03 18.00 6.83
C LYS A 83 -13.37 16.70 6.35
N VAL A 84 -13.18 15.72 7.24
CA VAL A 84 -12.55 14.43 6.92
C VAL A 84 -13.64 13.40 6.60
N PRO A 85 -13.57 12.63 5.49
CA PRO A 85 -14.55 11.58 5.22
C PRO A 85 -14.67 10.59 6.40
N ARG A 86 -15.89 10.13 6.71
CA ARG A 86 -16.14 9.20 7.83
C ARG A 86 -15.23 7.97 7.77
N ALA A 87 -14.93 7.49 6.56
CA ALA A 87 -14.02 6.37 6.35
C ALA A 87 -12.61 6.64 6.90
N SER A 88 -12.04 7.80 6.57
CA SER A 88 -10.73 8.23 7.06
C SER A 88 -10.76 8.44 8.59
N GLN A 89 -11.86 8.97 9.13
CA GLN A 89 -12.02 9.12 10.59
C GLN A 89 -11.98 7.76 11.31
N THR A 90 -12.69 6.75 10.79
CA THR A 90 -12.69 5.41 11.37
C THR A 90 -11.30 4.78 11.33
N LEU A 91 -10.58 4.87 10.20
CA LEU A 91 -9.19 4.38 10.11
C LEU A 91 -8.26 5.06 11.11
N LEU A 92 -8.32 6.39 11.18
CA LEU A 92 -7.49 7.16 12.11
C LEU A 92 -7.81 6.82 13.57
N ALA A 93 -9.09 6.60 13.91
CA ALA A 93 -9.48 6.17 15.25
C ALA A 93 -8.96 4.78 15.60
N LEU A 94 -8.95 3.84 14.64
CA LEU A 94 -8.34 2.52 14.84
C LEU A 94 -6.84 2.62 15.08
N PHE A 95 -6.16 3.47 14.31
CA PHE A 95 -4.73 3.69 14.48
C PHE A 95 -4.44 4.32 15.85
N GLU A 96 -5.14 5.38 16.24
CA GLU A 96 -4.98 6.00 17.56
C GLU A 96 -5.33 5.04 18.73
N GLY A 97 -6.15 4.03 18.46
CA GLY A 97 -6.51 2.97 19.40
C GLY A 97 -5.45 1.86 19.55
N SER A 98 -4.49 1.75 18.63
CA SER A 98 -3.49 0.70 18.66
C SER A 98 -2.31 1.06 19.60
N PRO A 99 -1.74 0.08 20.33
CA PRO A 99 -0.68 0.36 21.31
C PRO A 99 0.58 1.00 20.71
N GLY A 100 0.95 0.65 19.49
CA GLY A 100 2.19 1.10 18.85
C GLY A 100 2.07 2.41 18.07
N TYR A 101 0.87 2.92 17.81
CA TYR A 101 0.71 4.11 16.95
C TYR A 101 1.24 5.40 17.56
N LYS A 102 0.90 5.69 18.82
CA LYS A 102 1.34 6.93 19.50
C LYS A 102 2.88 7.04 19.56
N PRO A 103 3.63 6.01 19.98
CA PRO A 103 5.09 6.00 19.90
C PRO A 103 5.64 6.16 18.47
N ALA A 104 4.96 5.57 17.48
CA ALA A 104 5.40 5.59 16.09
C ALA A 104 5.15 6.94 15.39
N LYS A 105 4.14 7.70 15.81
CA LYS A 105 3.66 8.92 15.13
C LYS A 105 4.77 9.93 14.81
N GLY A 106 5.67 10.16 15.76
CA GLY A 106 6.84 11.02 15.57
C GLY A 106 7.81 10.47 14.51
N ALA A 107 8.13 9.18 14.62
CA ALA A 107 9.02 8.50 13.67
C ALA A 107 8.45 8.50 12.24
N LEU A 108 7.14 8.28 12.07
CA LEU A 108 6.48 8.35 10.75
C LEU A 108 6.59 9.75 10.16
N ARG A 109 6.32 10.81 10.94
CA ARG A 109 6.40 12.19 10.46
C ARG A 109 7.82 12.55 10.03
N ASP A 110 8.81 12.13 10.81
CA ASP A 110 10.22 12.37 10.50
C ASP A 110 10.65 11.59 9.25
N ALA A 111 10.24 10.33 9.13
CA ALA A 111 10.55 9.50 7.98
C ALA A 111 9.90 10.01 6.69
N ALA A 112 8.61 10.38 6.74
CA ALA A 112 7.87 10.98 5.64
C ALA A 112 8.63 12.20 5.07
N ARG A 113 9.03 13.13 5.94
CA ARG A 113 9.80 14.32 5.53
C ARG A 113 11.18 13.96 4.98
N ARG A 114 11.93 13.09 5.66
CA ARG A 114 13.32 12.75 5.27
C ARG A 114 13.41 12.03 3.93
N HIS A 115 12.43 11.19 3.62
CA HIS A 115 12.44 10.36 2.41
C HIS A 115 11.53 10.90 1.30
N ALA A 116 10.84 12.02 1.54
CA ALA A 116 9.82 12.59 0.67
C ALA A 116 8.70 11.58 0.37
N ILE A 117 8.27 10.82 1.38
CA ILE A 117 7.19 9.85 1.28
C ILE A 117 5.93 10.43 1.91
N ASP A 118 4.78 10.35 1.23
CA ASP A 118 3.48 10.74 1.78
C ASP A 118 3.27 10.07 3.14
N TYR A 119 2.87 10.86 4.14
CA TYR A 119 2.68 10.37 5.50
C TYR A 119 1.60 9.28 5.56
N GLU A 120 0.55 9.45 4.77
CA GLU A 120 -0.58 8.54 4.63
C GLU A 120 -0.18 7.21 3.99
N LEU A 121 0.81 7.20 3.10
CA LEU A 121 1.33 5.97 2.50
C LEU A 121 2.10 5.15 3.54
N LEU A 122 2.92 5.80 4.38
CA LEU A 122 3.60 5.12 5.50
C LEU A 122 2.59 4.57 6.52
N GLN A 123 1.51 5.32 6.80
CA GLN A 123 0.43 4.83 7.66
C GLN A 123 -0.25 3.60 7.07
N ALA A 124 -0.62 3.63 5.79
CA ALA A 124 -1.27 2.53 5.09
C ALA A 124 -0.41 1.27 5.05
N LEU A 125 0.90 1.44 4.77
CA LEU A 125 1.86 0.33 4.76
C LEU A 125 1.99 -0.29 6.15
N ILE A 126 2.24 0.50 7.20
CA ILE A 126 2.40 -0.03 8.57
C ILE A 126 1.11 -0.69 9.07
N ALA A 127 -0.05 -0.14 8.74
CA ALA A 127 -1.34 -0.75 9.05
C ALA A 127 -1.49 -2.13 8.39
N THR A 128 -0.98 -2.29 7.16
CA THR A 128 -1.01 -3.58 6.44
C THR A 128 0.05 -4.56 6.97
N GLU A 129 1.23 -4.08 7.33
CA GLU A 129 2.33 -4.92 7.82
C GLU A 129 2.09 -5.47 9.22
N SER A 130 1.64 -4.62 10.15
CA SER A 130 1.59 -4.97 11.58
C SER A 130 0.34 -4.51 12.29
N GLY A 131 -0.57 -3.79 11.62
CA GLY A 131 -1.68 -3.11 12.30
C GLY A 131 -1.20 -2.13 13.38
N PHE A 132 0.03 -1.60 13.25
CA PHE A 132 0.77 -0.82 14.25
C PHE A 132 1.17 -1.58 15.53
N ASP A 133 1.31 -2.91 15.47
CA ASP A 133 1.96 -3.68 16.54
C ASP A 133 3.49 -3.60 16.43
N ALA A 134 4.10 -2.82 17.32
CA ALA A 134 5.56 -2.64 17.34
C ALA A 134 6.33 -3.90 17.75
N GLN A 135 5.66 -4.89 18.35
CA GLN A 135 6.22 -6.18 18.74
C GLN A 135 5.87 -7.31 17.75
N ALA A 136 5.28 -6.97 16.59
CA ALA A 136 4.89 -7.97 15.60
C ALA A 136 6.09 -8.80 15.11
N VAL A 137 5.88 -10.11 15.03
CA VAL A 137 6.82 -11.07 14.43
C VAL A 137 6.05 -11.93 13.43
N SER A 138 6.41 -11.89 12.15
CA SER A 138 5.77 -12.79 11.17
C SER A 138 6.29 -14.22 11.28
N PRO A 139 5.55 -15.22 10.75
CA PRO A 139 6.04 -16.59 10.64
C PRO A 139 7.36 -16.72 9.86
N LYS A 140 7.61 -15.78 8.93
CA LYS A 140 8.85 -15.73 8.12
C LYS A 140 9.99 -15.01 8.85
N GLY A 141 9.75 -14.45 10.05
CA GLY A 141 10.74 -13.77 10.87
C GLY A 141 10.87 -12.27 10.61
N ALA A 142 9.87 -11.64 10.01
CA ALA A 142 9.83 -10.18 9.82
C ALA A 142 9.44 -9.49 11.14
N LEU A 143 10.02 -8.31 11.43
CA LEU A 143 9.99 -7.71 12.76
C LEU A 143 9.44 -6.27 12.79
N GLY A 144 8.60 -6.00 13.78
CA GLY A 144 8.13 -4.67 14.16
C GLY A 144 7.15 -4.02 13.18
N LEU A 145 7.03 -2.70 13.28
CA LEU A 145 5.98 -1.92 12.62
C LEU A 145 5.93 -2.07 11.09
N MET A 146 7.08 -2.02 10.45
CA MET A 146 7.24 -2.12 9.00
C MET A 146 7.68 -3.52 8.55
N GLN A 147 7.57 -4.52 9.44
CA GLN A 147 7.90 -5.94 9.20
C GLN A 147 9.20 -6.13 8.41
N LEU A 148 10.30 -5.66 9.00
CA LEU A 148 11.60 -5.79 8.36
C LEU A 148 12.19 -7.18 8.59
N MET A 149 12.61 -7.82 7.52
CA MET A 149 13.47 -8.99 7.60
C MET A 149 14.84 -8.61 8.19
N PRO A 150 15.43 -9.43 9.09
CA PRO A 150 16.74 -9.14 9.67
C PRO A 150 17.83 -8.83 8.63
N ALA A 151 17.92 -9.61 7.55
CA ALA A 151 18.88 -9.38 6.47
C ALA A 151 18.68 -8.02 5.78
N THR A 152 17.43 -7.60 5.58
CA THR A 152 17.11 -6.27 5.04
C THR A 152 17.56 -5.18 6.01
N ALA A 153 17.23 -5.31 7.30
CA ALA A 153 17.65 -4.33 8.30
C ALA A 153 19.18 -4.15 8.38
N GLN A 154 19.94 -5.25 8.25
CA GLN A 154 21.41 -5.22 8.19
C GLN A 154 21.94 -4.47 6.97
N ARG A 155 21.35 -4.69 5.78
CA ARG A 155 21.69 -3.92 4.56
C ARG A 155 21.52 -2.42 4.77
N TYR A 156 20.56 -2.04 5.62
CA TYR A 156 20.29 -0.65 5.97
C TYR A 156 21.00 -0.14 7.23
N GLY A 157 21.95 -0.92 7.77
CA GLY A 157 22.87 -0.50 8.83
C GLY A 157 22.40 -0.81 10.26
N VAL A 158 21.30 -1.54 10.44
CA VAL A 158 20.92 -2.04 11.76
C VAL A 158 21.73 -3.29 12.07
N GLN A 159 22.60 -3.19 13.07
CA GLN A 159 23.44 -4.30 13.51
C GLN A 159 23.26 -4.54 15.01
N ALA A 160 23.51 -5.77 15.46
CA ALA A 160 23.66 -6.04 16.89
C ALA A 160 24.90 -5.31 17.43
N ASP A 161 24.81 -4.76 18.64
CA ASP A 161 25.95 -4.15 19.33
C ASP A 161 25.76 -4.25 20.85
N LYS A 162 26.63 -3.55 21.60
CA LYS A 162 26.60 -3.49 23.06
C LYS A 162 25.27 -2.99 23.65
N ARG A 163 24.43 -2.31 22.85
CA ARG A 163 23.13 -1.76 23.28
C ARG A 163 21.97 -2.76 23.08
N GLY A 164 22.19 -3.82 22.31
CA GLY A 164 21.21 -4.90 22.14
C GLY A 164 21.35 -5.67 20.83
N SER A 165 20.58 -6.76 20.75
CA SER A 165 20.45 -7.54 19.53
C SER A 165 19.78 -6.75 18.41
N LEU A 166 19.89 -7.24 17.18
CA LEU A 166 19.24 -6.64 16.02
C LEU A 166 17.71 -6.63 16.20
N GLU A 167 17.14 -7.72 16.70
CA GLU A 167 15.71 -7.90 16.90
C GLU A 167 15.20 -6.88 17.93
N LYS A 168 15.90 -6.74 19.07
CA LYS A 168 15.56 -5.76 20.09
C LYS A 168 15.52 -4.34 19.51
N LYS A 169 16.43 -4.01 18.60
CA LYS A 169 16.45 -2.71 17.92
C LYS A 169 15.30 -2.57 16.92
N LEU A 170 14.93 -3.63 16.22
CA LEU A 170 13.81 -3.61 15.29
C LEU A 170 12.43 -3.52 15.96
N PHE A 171 12.35 -3.82 17.26
CA PHE A 171 11.16 -3.53 18.07
C PHE A 171 11.09 -2.07 18.57
N ASP A 172 12.13 -1.26 18.37
CA ASP A 172 12.07 0.19 18.60
C ASP A 172 11.38 0.87 17.41
N PRO A 173 10.23 1.56 17.60
CA PRO A 173 9.50 2.22 16.52
C PRO A 173 10.32 3.21 15.70
N ARG A 174 11.27 3.92 16.31
CA ARG A 174 12.07 4.94 15.62
C ARG A 174 13.08 4.27 14.69
N ILE A 175 13.74 3.21 15.16
CA ILE A 175 14.71 2.45 14.35
C ILE A 175 13.99 1.72 13.22
N ASN A 176 12.89 1.04 13.53
CA ASN A 176 12.13 0.26 12.55
C ASN A 176 11.57 1.15 11.43
N VAL A 177 10.87 2.23 11.79
CA VAL A 177 10.25 3.13 10.81
C VAL A 177 11.30 3.87 9.99
N ALA A 178 12.40 4.33 10.58
CA ALA A 178 13.47 4.97 9.83
C ALA A 178 14.12 4.01 8.82
N THR A 179 14.40 2.77 9.25
CA THR A 179 15.00 1.74 8.40
C THR A 179 14.07 1.35 7.26
N GLY A 180 12.80 1.04 7.56
CA GLY A 180 11.84 0.59 6.56
C GLY A 180 11.43 1.69 5.59
N SER A 181 11.33 2.94 6.05
CA SER A 181 11.04 4.07 5.15
C SER A 181 12.19 4.36 4.19
N ARG A 182 13.43 4.14 4.65
CA ARG A 182 14.60 4.22 3.76
C ARG A 182 14.57 3.09 2.72
N TYR A 183 14.25 1.86 3.13
CA TYR A 183 14.07 0.75 2.19
C TYR A 183 12.98 1.04 1.16
N LEU A 184 11.81 1.49 1.61
CA LEU A 184 10.71 1.88 0.71
C LEU A 184 11.12 2.99 -0.25
N SER A 185 11.86 4.01 0.21
CA SER A 185 12.38 5.08 -0.66
C SER A 185 13.23 4.53 -1.80
N ASP A 186 14.16 3.62 -1.49
CA ASP A 186 15.04 3.03 -2.51
C ASP A 186 14.24 2.19 -3.52
N LEU A 187 13.16 1.52 -3.08
CA LEU A 187 12.25 0.80 -3.98
C LEU A 187 11.43 1.74 -4.86
N ILE A 188 10.95 2.87 -4.33
CA ILE A 188 10.25 3.90 -5.11
C ILE A 188 11.17 4.47 -6.19
N GLU A 189 12.46 4.66 -5.87
CA GLU A 189 13.47 5.11 -6.83
C GLU A 189 13.79 4.04 -7.87
N MET A 190 13.79 2.76 -7.50
CA MET A 190 13.99 1.63 -8.41
C MET A 190 12.84 1.48 -9.42
N PHE A 191 11.62 1.83 -9.03
CA PHE A 191 10.41 1.72 -9.86
C PHE A 191 9.76 3.10 -10.08
N PRO A 192 10.40 4.02 -10.82
CA PRO A 192 9.97 5.40 -10.93
C PRO A 192 8.56 5.50 -11.54
N GLY A 193 7.69 6.23 -10.86
CA GLY A 193 6.30 6.43 -11.27
C GLY A 193 5.40 5.20 -11.13
N ASN A 194 5.89 4.12 -10.52
CA ASN A 194 5.14 2.89 -10.32
C ASN A 194 5.19 2.42 -8.86
N ILE A 195 4.37 3.06 -8.04
CA ILE A 195 4.27 2.75 -6.61
C ILE A 195 3.79 1.31 -6.37
N GLU A 196 2.97 0.74 -7.25
CA GLU A 196 2.51 -0.65 -7.16
C GLU A 196 3.69 -1.63 -7.19
N LEU A 197 4.69 -1.39 -8.05
CA LEU A 197 5.89 -2.23 -8.11
C LEU A 197 6.79 -2.03 -6.90
N ALA A 198 6.91 -0.81 -6.39
CA ALA A 198 7.66 -0.56 -5.16
C ALA A 198 7.04 -1.29 -3.96
N LEU A 199 5.71 -1.26 -3.83
CA LEU A 199 4.99 -2.02 -2.80
C LEU A 199 5.10 -3.53 -3.00
N ALA A 200 4.99 -4.02 -4.25
CA ALA A 200 5.19 -5.43 -4.56
C ALA A 200 6.62 -5.89 -4.21
N ALA A 201 7.62 -5.06 -4.50
CA ALA A 201 9.00 -5.33 -4.15
C ALA A 201 9.24 -5.28 -2.64
N TYR A 202 8.55 -4.42 -1.91
CA TYR A 202 8.64 -4.35 -0.45
C TYR A 202 8.18 -5.68 0.18
N ASN A 203 7.09 -6.25 -0.32
CA ASN A 203 6.52 -7.50 0.19
C ASN A 203 7.22 -8.77 -0.34
N ALA A 204 7.47 -8.86 -1.64
CA ALA A 204 8.00 -10.07 -2.30
C ALA A 204 9.52 -10.04 -2.53
N GLY A 205 10.18 -8.91 -2.27
CA GLY A 205 11.56 -8.63 -2.63
C GLY A 205 11.71 -8.10 -4.06
N GLU A 206 12.65 -7.17 -4.26
CA GLU A 206 12.95 -6.55 -5.55
C GLU A 206 13.30 -7.56 -6.65
N GLY A 207 14.01 -8.64 -6.28
CA GLY A 207 14.39 -9.69 -7.23
C GLY A 207 13.19 -10.48 -7.78
N ALA A 208 12.11 -10.64 -7.01
CA ALA A 208 10.90 -11.30 -7.49
C ALA A 208 10.18 -10.46 -8.56
N VAL A 209 10.10 -9.15 -8.33
CA VAL A 209 9.52 -8.19 -9.29
C VAL A 209 10.37 -8.13 -10.58
N GLN A 210 11.69 -8.13 -10.46
CA GLN A 210 12.60 -8.15 -11.61
C GLN A 210 12.46 -9.44 -12.42
N ARG A 211 12.41 -10.61 -11.77
CA ARG A 211 12.17 -11.90 -12.45
C ARG A 211 10.81 -11.97 -13.13
N ALA A 212 9.81 -11.27 -12.59
CA ALA A 212 8.49 -11.11 -13.21
C ALA A 212 8.48 -10.10 -14.37
N GLY A 213 9.63 -9.54 -14.75
CA GLY A 213 9.75 -8.56 -15.84
C GLY A 213 9.22 -7.18 -15.48
N ASN A 214 9.49 -6.72 -14.25
CA ASN A 214 8.98 -5.47 -13.68
C ASN A 214 7.45 -5.43 -13.68
N LYS A 215 6.85 -6.52 -13.20
CA LYS A 215 5.41 -6.69 -12.97
C LYS A 215 5.20 -7.17 -11.55
N ILE A 216 3.99 -6.95 -11.02
CA ILE A 216 3.60 -7.57 -9.76
C ILE A 216 3.67 -9.10 -9.95
N PRO A 217 4.47 -9.83 -9.14
CA PRO A 217 4.56 -11.28 -9.25
C PRO A 217 3.19 -11.95 -9.11
N ASN A 218 3.03 -13.14 -9.69
CA ASN A 218 1.81 -13.92 -9.54
C ASN A 218 1.74 -14.64 -8.18
N TYR A 219 1.89 -13.87 -7.10
CA TYR A 219 1.77 -14.30 -5.72
C TYR A 219 0.50 -13.66 -5.14
N PRO A 220 -0.53 -14.46 -4.78
CA PRO A 220 -1.77 -13.91 -4.22
C PRO A 220 -1.54 -13.02 -3.00
N GLU A 221 -0.62 -13.41 -2.11
CA GLU A 221 -0.18 -12.62 -0.94
C GLU A 221 0.27 -11.22 -1.35
N THR A 222 1.14 -11.10 -2.36
CA THR A 222 1.69 -9.83 -2.84
C THR A 222 0.65 -8.98 -3.56
N GLN A 223 -0.20 -9.59 -4.39
CA GLN A 223 -1.29 -8.86 -5.06
C GLN A 223 -2.27 -8.28 -4.04
N ASN A 224 -2.65 -9.07 -3.03
CA ASN A 224 -3.53 -8.64 -1.96
C ASN A 224 -2.87 -7.57 -1.08
N TYR A 225 -1.58 -7.70 -0.79
CA TYR A 225 -0.80 -6.69 -0.08
C TYR A 225 -0.84 -5.33 -0.81
N VAL A 226 -0.47 -5.31 -2.11
CA VAL A 226 -0.45 -4.06 -2.90
C VAL A 226 -1.84 -3.42 -2.94
N LYS A 227 -2.88 -4.22 -3.17
CA LYS A 227 -4.27 -3.74 -3.20
C LYS A 227 -4.66 -3.12 -1.86
N THR A 228 -4.38 -3.80 -0.75
CA THR A 228 -4.73 -3.34 0.61
C THR A 228 -4.05 -2.02 0.95
N VAL A 229 -2.74 -1.91 0.74
CA VAL A 229 -1.98 -0.67 1.02
C VAL A 229 -2.54 0.49 0.21
N LEU A 230 -2.80 0.31 -1.08
CA LEU A 230 -3.31 1.39 -1.94
C LEU A 230 -4.74 1.80 -1.61
N GLN A 231 -5.61 0.85 -1.23
CA GLN A 231 -6.96 1.18 -0.79
C GLN A 231 -6.94 1.98 0.52
N LEU A 232 -6.14 1.55 1.51
CA LEU A 232 -5.96 2.30 2.77
C LEU A 232 -5.38 3.69 2.52
N TYR A 233 -4.35 3.78 1.68
CA TYR A 233 -3.74 5.06 1.32
C TYR A 233 -4.73 6.02 0.65
N ALA A 234 -5.56 5.52 -0.26
CA ALA A 234 -6.59 6.34 -0.91
C ALA A 234 -7.63 6.87 0.09
N HIS A 235 -7.98 6.10 1.12
CA HIS A 235 -8.88 6.57 2.18
C HIS A 235 -8.20 7.53 3.16
N LEU A 236 -6.90 7.40 3.39
CA LEU A 236 -6.17 8.27 4.31
C LEU A 236 -5.80 9.61 3.67
N LYS A 237 -5.49 9.63 2.37
CA LYS A 237 -5.14 10.85 1.65
C LYS A 237 -6.36 11.79 1.66
N PRO A 238 -6.29 12.95 2.35
CA PRO A 238 -7.39 13.89 2.32
C PRO A 238 -7.61 14.30 0.86
N ALA A 239 -8.86 14.23 0.39
CA ALA A 239 -9.22 14.80 -0.90
C ALA A 239 -8.83 16.28 -0.84
N VAL A 240 -7.76 16.67 -1.52
CA VAL A 240 -7.45 18.08 -1.78
C VAL A 240 -8.71 18.66 -2.37
N ALA A 241 -9.44 19.47 -1.59
CA ALA A 241 -10.65 20.20 -1.94
C ALA A 241 -11.13 19.93 -3.38
N ALA A 242 -11.71 18.75 -3.60
CA ALA A 242 -11.97 18.25 -4.94
C ALA A 242 -13.25 18.91 -5.43
N GLY A 243 -13.11 20.06 -6.08
CA GLY A 243 -14.05 20.45 -7.10
C GLY A 243 -14.11 19.34 -8.14
N GLY A 244 -15.27 18.68 -8.25
CA GLY A 244 -15.63 17.80 -9.36
C GLY A 244 -15.01 16.40 -9.30
N GLY A 245 -15.87 15.40 -9.14
CA GLY A 245 -15.48 14.00 -8.99
C GLY A 245 -14.63 13.42 -10.12
N ARG A 246 -13.57 12.72 -9.72
CA ARG A 246 -13.01 11.56 -10.43
C ARG A 246 -12.18 10.76 -9.43
N VAL A 247 -12.52 9.49 -9.20
CA VAL A 247 -11.67 8.56 -8.45
C VAL A 247 -10.35 8.44 -9.23
N PRO A 248 -9.18 8.66 -8.62
CA PRO A 248 -7.94 8.72 -9.39
C PRO A 248 -7.52 7.32 -9.84
N GLY A 249 -7.57 7.08 -11.16
CA GLY A 249 -6.82 6.00 -11.80
C GLY A 249 -5.33 6.26 -11.63
N ARG A 250 -4.60 5.26 -11.12
CA ARG A 250 -3.24 5.35 -10.57
C ARG A 250 -3.11 6.43 -9.50
N VAL A 251 -2.96 6.00 -8.24
CA VAL A 251 -2.65 6.94 -7.14
C VAL A 251 -1.27 7.54 -7.42
N ARG A 252 -1.27 8.75 -8.02
CA ARG A 252 -0.04 9.49 -8.28
C ARG A 252 0.45 10.03 -6.95
N MET A 253 1.52 9.43 -6.44
CA MET A 253 2.31 10.00 -5.37
C MET A 253 3.00 11.26 -5.90
N GLU A 254 2.83 12.38 -5.22
CA GLU A 254 3.49 13.64 -5.57
C GLU A 254 4.76 13.75 -4.71
N LEU A 255 5.86 13.23 -5.25
CA LEU A 255 7.18 13.36 -4.63
C LEU A 255 7.57 14.86 -4.64
N ALA A 256 7.85 15.42 -3.47
CA ALA A 256 8.38 16.78 -3.39
C ALA A 256 9.71 16.88 -4.19
N PRO A 257 9.98 17.97 -4.92
CA PRO A 257 11.22 18.12 -5.67
C PRO A 257 12.42 18.00 -4.74
N ARG A 258 13.27 17.00 -4.95
CA ARG A 258 14.51 16.84 -4.18
C ARG A 258 15.49 17.93 -4.62
N GLY A 259 15.79 18.86 -3.70
CA GLY A 259 16.95 19.75 -3.84
C GLY A 259 18.20 18.89 -4.01
N GLY A 260 18.95 19.15 -5.09
CA GLY A 260 20.08 18.32 -5.50
C GLY A 260 21.15 18.19 -4.43
N ALA A 261 21.43 16.96 -4.02
CA ALA A 261 22.68 16.57 -3.38
C ALA A 261 23.17 15.28 -4.04
N LEU A 262 24.11 15.43 -4.96
CA LEU A 262 24.89 14.38 -5.60
C LEU A 262 25.67 13.60 -4.52
N GLY A 263 25.63 12.26 -4.61
CA GLY A 263 26.57 11.39 -3.89
C GLY A 263 25.92 10.34 -2.97
N ARG A 264 25.35 9.27 -3.53
CA ARG A 264 25.14 7.99 -2.84
C ARG A 264 25.35 6.81 -3.79
N GLY A 265 26.62 6.58 -4.13
CA GLY A 265 27.06 5.29 -4.67
C GLY A 265 27.31 4.33 -3.51
N ASN A 266 26.40 3.40 -3.28
CA ASN A 266 26.72 2.06 -2.76
C ASN A 266 25.47 1.16 -2.87
N LEU A 267 25.15 0.79 -4.11
CA LEU A 267 24.55 -0.51 -4.37
C LEU A 267 25.72 -1.47 -4.63
N PRO A 268 25.85 -2.60 -3.93
CA PRO A 268 26.80 -3.63 -4.36
C PRO A 268 26.37 -4.13 -5.74
N ALA A 269 27.26 -3.95 -6.72
CA ALA A 269 27.11 -4.50 -8.05
C ALA A 269 27.52 -5.99 -8.02
N ASP A 270 26.61 -6.89 -7.61
CA ASP A 270 26.58 -8.24 -8.16
C ASP A 270 25.25 -8.93 -7.86
N ALA A 271 24.52 -9.30 -8.92
CA ALA A 271 23.27 -10.05 -8.86
C ALA A 271 23.51 -11.58 -8.84
N ARG A 272 24.59 -12.04 -8.20
CA ARG A 272 25.04 -13.46 -8.25
C ARG A 272 25.27 -14.12 -6.90
N GLY A 273 24.73 -13.57 -5.81
CA GLY A 273 24.94 -14.12 -4.46
C GLY A 273 23.75 -14.04 -3.51
N MET A 274 22.52 -14.11 -4.00
CA MET A 274 21.34 -14.12 -3.12
C MET A 274 21.02 -15.55 -2.67
N PRO A 275 20.90 -15.85 -1.36
CA PRO A 275 20.15 -17.02 -0.93
C PRO A 275 18.69 -16.84 -1.34
N SER A 276 18.18 -17.82 -2.10
CA SER A 276 16.74 -17.95 -2.37
C SER A 276 15.98 -18.05 -1.06
N LEU A 277 14.75 -17.53 -1.03
CA LEU A 277 13.78 -17.90 0.00
C LEU A 277 13.79 -19.44 0.15
N PRO A 278 13.78 -19.99 1.38
CA PRO A 278 13.64 -21.42 1.55
C PRO A 278 12.36 -21.89 0.85
N GLU A 279 12.48 -22.96 0.06
CA GLU A 279 11.35 -23.64 -0.56
C GLU A 279 10.27 -23.95 0.50
N PRO A 280 8.98 -23.82 0.19
CA PRO A 280 7.92 -24.14 1.14
C PRO A 280 8.04 -25.61 1.59
N PRO A 281 7.66 -25.92 2.85
CA PRO A 281 7.76 -27.26 3.40
C PRO A 281 7.00 -28.29 2.53
N PRO A 282 7.45 -29.56 2.48
CA PRO A 282 6.89 -30.60 1.60
C PRO A 282 5.38 -30.82 1.76
N GLU A 283 4.84 -30.50 2.93
CA GLU A 283 3.43 -30.65 3.27
C GLU A 283 2.50 -29.73 2.44
N LEU A 284 3.04 -28.63 1.88
CA LEU A 284 2.32 -27.74 0.96
C LEU A 284 2.43 -28.16 -0.52
N ARG A 285 3.26 -29.17 -0.84
CA ARG A 285 3.39 -29.69 -2.22
C ARG A 285 2.34 -30.75 -2.56
N LEU A 286 1.73 -31.38 -1.57
CA LEU A 286 0.84 -32.54 -1.78
C LEU A 286 -0.63 -32.18 -2.09
N ALA A 287 -1.02 -30.90 -2.03
CA ALA A 287 -2.39 -30.47 -2.30
C ALA A 287 -2.68 -30.14 -3.78
N ARG A 288 -1.77 -30.46 -4.72
CA ARG A 288 -1.93 -30.16 -6.16
C ARG A 288 -1.95 -31.35 -7.10
N GLU A 289 -1.94 -32.58 -6.60
CA GLU A 289 -2.10 -33.77 -7.43
C GLU A 289 -3.23 -34.65 -6.91
N LEU A 290 -4.47 -34.27 -7.25
CA LEU A 290 -5.57 -35.21 -7.38
C LEU A 290 -6.02 -35.19 -8.85
N PRO A 291 -5.90 -36.31 -9.59
CA PRO A 291 -6.39 -36.38 -10.95
C PRO A 291 -7.93 -36.35 -10.95
N ALA A 292 -8.50 -35.52 -11.81
CA ALA A 292 -9.90 -35.63 -12.19
C ALA A 292 -10.14 -37.02 -12.78
N SER A 293 -10.99 -37.81 -12.12
CA SER A 293 -11.66 -39.00 -12.66
C SER A 293 -13.16 -38.75 -12.59
#